data_AF-A0A9P7T9I7-F1
#
_entry.id   AF-A0A9P7T9I7-F1
#
_cell.length_a   1.000
_cell.length_b   1.000
_cell.length_c   1.000
_cell.angle_alpha   90.00
_cell.angle_beta   90.00
_cell.angle_gamma   90.00
#
_symmetry.space_group_name_H-M   'P 1'
#
loop_
_entity.id
_entity.type
_entity.pdbx_description
1 polymer ?
#
loop_
_entity_poly.entity_id
_entity_poly.type
_entity_poly.pdbx_seq_one_letter_code
_entity_poly.pdbx_strand_id
1 'polypeptide(L)'
;MFVQHLAQEANTQTKLDRKPRRNIQYKDLANAVAHRDNLEFLQDVVPKTTPFRKIKATASATQSRLRATNTSAFGTGTGIAEAEDEDEGEREREAQGQGQGGGETESIEESAR
;
A
#
# COMPACT_ATOMS: atom_id res chain seq x y z
N MET A 1 -18.79 20.83 10.21
CA MET A 1 -18.37 21.54 8.98
C MET A 1 -17.75 20.54 8.01
N PHE A 2 -17.98 20.67 6.69
CA PHE A 2 -17.51 19.71 5.68
C PHE A 2 -15.99 19.48 5.69
N VAL A 3 -15.20 20.55 5.70
CA VAL A 3 -13.72 20.47 5.67
C VAL A 3 -13.17 19.71 6.86
N GLN A 4 -13.83 19.82 8.03
CA GLN A 4 -13.45 19.05 9.22
C GLN A 4 -13.69 17.55 9.04
N HIS A 5 -14.84 17.17 8.45
CA HIS A 5 -15.16 15.78 8.13
C HIS A 5 -14.13 15.19 7.15
N LEU A 6 -13.82 15.92 6.08
CA LEU A 6 -12.79 15.51 5.11
C LEU A 6 -11.42 15.33 5.76
N ALA A 7 -11.03 16.26 6.65
CA ALA A 7 -9.75 16.18 7.36
C ALA A 7 -9.69 14.97 8.31
N GLN A 8 -10.80 14.62 8.97
CA GLN A 8 -10.89 13.44 9.83
C GLN A 8 -10.78 12.14 9.02
N GLU A 9 -11.48 12.03 7.89
CA GLU A 9 -11.37 10.85 7.01
C GLU A 9 -9.95 10.68 6.46
N ALA A 10 -9.32 11.78 6.01
CA ALA A 10 -7.93 11.76 5.55
C ALA A 10 -6.93 11.42 6.67
N ASN A 11 -7.18 11.86 7.91
CA ASN A 11 -6.35 11.50 9.07
C ASN A 11 -6.42 10.00 9.36
N THR A 12 -7.60 9.39 9.26
CA THR A 12 -7.79 7.94 9.42
C THR A 12 -6.99 7.16 8.38
N GLN A 13 -7.03 7.58 7.12
CA GLN A 13 -6.24 6.95 6.04
C GLN A 13 -4.73 7.11 6.26
N THR A 14 -4.28 8.25 6.80
CA THR A 14 -2.86 8.49 7.12
C THR A 14 -2.32 7.53 8.18
N LYS A 15 -3.17 7.12 9.13
CA LYS A 15 -2.83 6.16 10.19
C LYS A 15 -2.90 4.71 9.74
N LEU A 16 -3.70 4.43 8.71
CA LEU A 16 -3.83 3.09 8.11
C LEU A 16 -2.58 2.69 7.31
N ASP A 17 -1.79 3.66 6.84
CA ASP A 17 -0.54 3.40 6.16
C ASP A 17 0.48 2.74 7.13
N ARG A 18 1.31 1.84 6.59
CA ARG A 18 2.27 1.02 7.34
C ARG A 18 3.24 1.86 8.18
N LYS A 19 3.48 3.12 7.77
CA LYS A 19 4.27 4.10 8.50
C LYS A 19 3.37 5.25 8.95
N PRO A 20 2.98 5.33 10.24
CA PRO A 20 2.17 6.41 10.75
C PRO A 20 2.83 7.76 10.51
N ARG A 21 2.17 8.63 9.76
CA ARG A 21 2.64 10.00 9.48
C ARG A 21 1.86 10.98 10.34
N ARG A 22 2.55 12.03 10.83
CA ARG A 22 1.89 13.19 11.45
C ARG A 22 1.29 14.16 10.44
N ASN A 23 1.84 14.17 9.21
CA ASN A 23 1.39 15.06 8.15
C ASN A 23 0.49 14.29 7.19
N ILE A 24 -0.71 14.83 6.94
CA ILE A 24 -1.63 14.32 5.94
C ILE A 24 -1.06 14.64 4.55
N GLN A 25 -0.98 13.64 3.68
CA GLN A 25 -0.53 13.81 2.31
C GLN A 25 -1.71 13.75 1.35
N TYR A 26 -1.48 14.24 0.12
CA TYR A 26 -2.49 14.15 -0.93
C TYR A 26 -2.91 12.69 -1.22
N LYS A 27 -1.98 11.74 -1.14
CA LYS A 27 -2.28 10.30 -1.29
C LYS A 27 -3.36 9.84 -0.29
N ASP A 28 -3.33 10.36 0.92
CA ASP A 28 -4.29 10.00 1.98
C ASP A 28 -5.68 10.58 1.69
N LEU A 29 -5.75 11.80 1.11
CA LEU A 29 -7.01 12.39 0.63
C LEU A 29 -7.60 11.60 -0.53
N ALA A 30 -6.80 11.28 -1.55
CA ALA A 30 -7.27 10.53 -2.70
C ALA A 30 -7.76 9.12 -2.31
N ASN A 31 -7.10 8.49 -1.33
CA ASN A 31 -7.54 7.22 -0.76
C ASN A 31 -8.84 7.35 0.04
N ALA A 32 -9.01 8.42 0.83
CA ALA A 32 -10.22 8.68 1.60
C ALA A 32 -11.44 8.88 0.67
N VAL A 33 -11.28 9.70 -0.38
CA VAL A 33 -12.33 9.97 -1.39
C VAL A 33 -12.75 8.68 -2.11
N ALA A 34 -11.80 7.78 -2.37
CA ALA A 34 -12.08 6.53 -3.06
C ALA A 34 -12.72 5.43 -2.19
N HIS A 35 -12.59 5.50 -0.86
CA HIS A 35 -13.09 4.49 0.06
C HIS A 35 -14.46 4.84 0.66
N ARG A 36 -14.93 6.07 0.50
CA ARG A 36 -16.11 6.59 1.21
C ARG A 36 -17.16 7.10 0.25
N ASP A 37 -18.34 6.52 0.31
CA ASP A 37 -19.47 6.91 -0.55
C ASP A 37 -19.90 8.37 -0.34
N ASN A 38 -19.77 8.90 0.88
CA ASN A 38 -20.11 10.30 1.17
C ASN A 38 -19.09 11.32 0.60
N LEU A 39 -17.98 10.87 0.02
CA LEU A 39 -16.99 11.69 -0.68
C LEU A 39 -17.02 11.47 -2.19
N GLU A 40 -17.97 10.70 -2.73
CA GLU A 40 -18.08 10.41 -4.16
C GLU A 40 -18.11 11.68 -5.03
N PHE A 41 -18.74 12.76 -4.55
CA PHE A 41 -18.81 14.03 -5.26
C PHE A 41 -17.44 14.70 -5.51
N LEU A 42 -16.37 14.26 -4.83
CA LEU A 42 -15.01 14.76 -5.01
C LEU A 42 -14.17 13.94 -6.02
N GLN A 43 -14.71 12.87 -6.62
CA GLN A 43 -13.95 12.01 -7.53
C GLN A 43 -13.35 12.80 -8.72
N ASP A 44 -14.09 13.76 -9.25
CA ASP A 44 -13.65 14.58 -10.39
C ASP A 44 -12.60 15.64 -9.99
N VAL A 45 -12.58 16.04 -8.71
CA VAL A 45 -11.69 17.08 -8.19
C VAL A 45 -10.39 16.49 -7.66
N VAL A 46 -10.44 15.29 -7.10
CA VAL A 46 -9.32 14.64 -6.40
C VAL A 46 -8.96 13.32 -7.09
N PRO A 47 -8.18 13.37 -8.19
CA PRO A 47 -7.75 12.16 -8.88
C PRO A 47 -6.77 11.33 -8.03
N LYS A 48 -6.77 10.00 -8.23
CA LYS A 48 -5.81 9.06 -7.62
C LYS A 48 -4.41 9.24 -8.21
N THR A 49 -3.40 9.25 -7.35
CA THR A 49 -2.00 9.40 -7.77
C THR A 49 -1.28 8.07 -7.89
N THR A 50 -0.37 8.01 -8.87
CA THR A 50 0.57 6.90 -9.04
C THR A 50 1.98 7.45 -8.86
N PRO A 51 2.88 6.78 -8.10
CA PRO A 51 4.25 7.25 -7.94
C PRO A 51 4.98 7.28 -9.28
N PHE A 52 5.72 8.36 -9.53
CA PHE A 52 6.38 8.63 -10.81
C PHE A 52 7.31 7.49 -11.28
N ARG A 53 7.95 6.78 -10.35
CA ARG A 53 8.79 5.60 -10.65
C ARG A 53 8.02 4.51 -11.40
N LYS A 54 6.75 4.27 -11.05
CA LYS A 54 5.89 3.28 -11.74
C LYS A 54 5.50 3.77 -13.14
N ILE A 55 5.26 5.07 -13.30
CA ILE A 55 4.95 5.68 -14.61
C ILE A 55 6.14 5.53 -15.56
N LYS A 56 7.37 5.76 -15.08
CA LYS A 56 8.58 5.57 -15.90
C LYS A 56 8.77 4.11 -16.31
N ALA A 57 8.56 3.18 -15.39
CA ALA A 57 8.68 1.74 -15.68
C ALA A 57 7.63 1.26 -16.70
N THR A 58 6.38 1.66 -16.52
CA THR A 58 5.28 1.33 -17.46
C THR A 58 5.48 1.99 -18.81
N ALA A 59 5.96 3.23 -18.87
CA ALA A 59 6.33 3.89 -20.13
C ALA A 59 7.46 3.14 -20.84
N SER A 60 8.52 2.73 -20.13
CA SER A 60 9.60 1.94 -20.74
C SER A 60 9.12 0.56 -21.23
N ALA A 61 8.25 -0.12 -20.47
CA ALA A 61 7.68 -1.40 -20.87
C ALA A 61 6.72 -1.26 -22.07
N THR A 62 5.98 -0.16 -22.15
CA THR A 62 5.11 0.13 -23.30
C THR A 62 5.95 0.43 -24.53
N GLN A 63 7.04 1.21 -24.38
CA GLN A 63 7.97 1.50 -25.49
C GLN A 63 8.67 0.25 -26.00
N SER A 64 9.06 -0.69 -25.15
CA SER A 64 9.66 -1.95 -25.60
C SER A 64 8.65 -2.82 -26.35
N ARG A 65 7.39 -2.90 -25.88
CA ARG A 65 6.29 -3.60 -26.58
C ARG A 65 6.00 -2.98 -27.94
N LEU A 66 5.92 -1.65 -28.03
CA LEU A 66 5.71 -0.94 -29.30
C LEU A 66 6.90 -1.10 -30.27
N ARG A 67 8.12 -1.16 -29.73
CA ARG A 67 9.32 -1.38 -30.54
C ARG A 67 9.41 -2.81 -31.07
N ALA A 68 9.01 -3.80 -30.27
CA ALA A 68 8.96 -5.21 -30.66
C ALA A 68 7.86 -5.49 -31.71
N THR A 69 6.71 -4.82 -31.61
CA THR A 69 5.62 -4.93 -32.59
C THR A 69 5.97 -4.28 -33.93
N ASN A 70 6.68 -3.15 -33.94
CA ASN A 70 7.19 -2.58 -35.20
C ASN A 70 8.25 -3.44 -35.88
N THR A 71 9.01 -4.25 -35.13
CA THR A 71 9.95 -5.23 -35.72
C THR A 71 9.29 -6.52 -36.20
N SER A 72 8.06 -6.85 -35.75
CA SER A 72 7.34 -8.05 -36.23
C SER A 72 6.46 -7.81 -37.46
N ALA A 73 6.22 -6.55 -37.84
CA ALA A 73 5.60 -6.20 -39.12
C ALA A 73 6.47 -6.54 -40.35
N PHE A 74 7.75 -6.90 -40.12
CA PHE A 74 8.69 -7.34 -41.16
C PHE A 74 9.53 -8.53 -40.66
N GLY A 75 8.91 -9.70 -40.45
CA GLY A 75 9.69 -10.92 -40.19
C GLY A 75 8.94 -12.03 -39.45
N THR A 76 8.48 -13.00 -40.23
CA THR A 76 8.41 -14.45 -39.95
C THR A 76 8.48 -14.94 -38.49
N GLY A 77 7.33 -15.44 -37.99
CA GLY A 77 7.20 -16.76 -37.35
C GLY A 77 7.75 -17.00 -35.92
N THR A 78 6.81 -17.38 -35.04
CA THR A 78 6.94 -18.29 -33.87
C THR A 78 7.35 -17.68 -32.52
N GLY A 79 6.46 -17.80 -31.53
CA GLY A 79 6.78 -17.60 -30.11
C GLY A 79 5.61 -17.10 -29.27
N ILE A 80 4.77 -18.02 -28.81
CA ILE A 80 3.83 -17.82 -27.71
C ILE A 80 4.69 -17.65 -26.44
N ALA A 81 4.57 -16.52 -25.75
CA ALA A 81 5.14 -16.34 -24.42
C ALA A 81 4.05 -15.77 -23.51
N GLU A 82 3.42 -16.70 -22.80
CA GLU A 82 2.67 -16.44 -21.58
C GLU A 82 3.60 -15.74 -20.59
N ALA A 83 3.16 -14.58 -20.08
CA ALA A 83 3.76 -13.95 -18.91
C ALA A 83 2.65 -13.79 -17.88
N GLU A 84 2.49 -14.85 -17.09
CA GLU A 84 1.95 -14.77 -15.74
C GLU A 84 2.82 -13.77 -14.98
N ASP A 85 2.22 -12.73 -14.39
CA ASP A 85 2.89 -11.97 -13.34
C ASP A 85 1.96 -11.97 -12.13
N GLU A 86 2.48 -12.65 -11.12
CA GLU A 86 1.84 -13.11 -9.91
C GLU A 86 1.39 -11.94 -9.01
N ASP A 87 0.23 -12.17 -8.39
CA ASP A 87 -0.29 -11.46 -7.23
C ASP A 87 0.69 -11.59 -6.06
N GLU A 88 1.44 -10.52 -5.74
CA GLU A 88 2.12 -10.40 -4.45
C GLU A 88 1.35 -9.47 -3.53
N GLY A 89 0.33 -10.04 -2.89
CA GLY A 89 -0.18 -9.56 -1.62
C GLY A 89 0.94 -9.54 -0.58
N GLU A 90 1.27 -8.35 -0.07
CA GLU A 90 2.17 -8.19 1.07
C GLU A 90 1.55 -8.86 2.30
N ARG A 91 1.99 -10.09 2.54
CA ARG A 91 1.67 -10.90 3.72
C ARG A 91 1.96 -10.14 5.00
N GLU A 92 0.92 -10.07 5.81
CA GLU A 92 0.93 -9.75 7.22
C GLU A 92 2.04 -10.53 7.94
N ARG A 93 2.94 -9.82 8.62
CA ARG A 93 3.84 -10.45 9.59
C ARG A 93 3.11 -10.47 10.93
N GLU A 94 2.39 -11.55 11.17
CA GLU A 94 2.00 -11.97 12.51
C GLU A 94 3.28 -12.23 13.33
N ALA A 95 3.62 -11.30 14.22
CA ALA A 95 4.47 -11.59 15.37
C ALA A 95 3.54 -12.02 16.51
N GLN A 96 3.17 -13.30 16.54
CA GLN A 96 2.54 -13.88 17.72
C GLN A 96 3.54 -13.87 18.87
N GLY A 97 3.15 -13.21 19.95
CA GLY A 97 3.86 -13.23 21.22
C GLY A 97 3.76 -14.60 21.89
N GLN A 98 4.85 -15.02 22.51
CA GLN A 98 4.80 -15.96 23.62
C GLN A 98 4.55 -15.16 24.89
N GLY A 99 3.30 -15.19 25.35
CA GLY A 99 2.97 -14.89 26.73
C GLY A 99 3.17 -16.14 27.59
N GLN A 100 4.00 -16.01 28.62
CA GLN A 100 3.87 -16.78 29.85
C GLN A 100 3.63 -15.76 30.97
N GLY A 101 2.37 -15.59 31.37
CA GLY A 101 2.02 -15.11 32.72
C GLY A 101 2.42 -16.21 33.72
N GLY A 102 2.77 -15.95 34.97
CA GLY A 102 2.23 -14.98 35.93
C GLY A 102 1.79 -15.78 37.17
N GLY A 103 2.25 -15.40 38.38
CA GLY A 103 1.91 -16.04 39.66
C GLY A 103 3.15 -16.21 40.56
N GLU A 104 3.47 -15.24 41.41
CA GLU A 104 3.12 -15.20 42.85
C GLU A 104 3.94 -16.21 43.71
N THR A 105 4.82 -15.70 44.59
CA THR A 105 4.70 -15.76 46.07
C THR A 105 5.96 -15.20 46.74
N GLU A 106 5.73 -14.40 47.78
CA GLU A 106 6.70 -14.05 48.82
C GLU A 106 7.39 -15.31 49.39
N SER A 107 8.70 -15.26 49.55
CA SER A 107 9.39 -16.08 50.56
C SER A 107 10.71 -15.41 50.98
N ILE A 108 10.73 -15.15 52.28
CA ILE A 108 11.81 -14.73 53.15
C ILE A 108 12.99 -15.73 53.06
N GLU A 109 14.20 -15.22 52.92
CA GLU A 109 15.48 -15.85 53.33
C GLU A 109 16.40 -14.65 53.66
N GLU A 110 16.58 -14.20 54.89
CA GLU A 110 17.15 -14.85 56.07
C GLU A 110 18.21 -15.93 55.77
N SER A 111 19.42 -15.65 56.25
CA SER A 111 20.55 -16.57 56.46
C SER A 111 21.54 -16.75 55.29
N ALA A 112 22.62 -15.97 55.30
CA ALA A 112 23.99 -16.52 55.33
C ALA A 112 25.05 -15.41 55.55
N ARG A 113 25.55 -15.37 56.79
CA ARG A 113 26.94 -15.08 57.24
C ARG A 113 27.63 -13.79 56.81
#